data_AF-A0A2D5W791-F1
#
_entry.id   AF-A0A2D5W791-F1
#
_cell.length_a   1.000
_cell.length_b   1.000
_cell.length_c   1.000
_cell.angle_alpha   90.00
_cell.angle_beta   90.00
_cell.angle_gamma   90.00
#
_symmetry.space_group_name_H-M   'P 1'
#
loop_
_entity.id
_entity.type
_entity.pdbx_description
1 polymer ?
#
loop_
_entity_poly.entity_id
_entity_poly.type
_entity_poly.pdbx_seq_one_letter_code
_entity_poly.pdbx_strand_id
1 'polypeptide(L)'
;MNFEQLQAAWDSQQDCPANTLDAHTLRQLVATNAKATRRAINIVDFAVVFVCTFFPYINGFFSGEHFYESIGAVINLGIVTHVLTRRLLRKRREQAFPTTLLGEVDRAIFRLHYLFWWSRNFAWWFMLPTGAYTILSLTQHFRWPGFLAALIMYPLITLLVVKIGHHHYAPEEAKLNSLRLKLGAES
;
A
#
# COMPACT_ATOMS: atom_id res chain seq x y z
N MET A 1 -13.05 8.16 -1.25
CA MET A 1 -14.06 9.23 -1.40
C MET A 1 -14.39 9.81 -0.01
N ASN A 2 -14.61 11.13 0.17
CA ASN A 2 -14.95 12.12 -0.86
C ASN A 2 -14.21 13.47 -0.68
N PHE A 3 -13.26 13.77 -1.56
CA PHE A 3 -12.60 15.09 -1.64
C PHE A 3 -13.56 16.17 -2.12
N GLU A 4 -14.58 15.82 -2.91
CA GLU A 4 -15.68 16.73 -3.23
C GLU A 4 -16.39 17.23 -1.98
N GLN A 5 -16.39 16.46 -0.88
CA GLN A 5 -16.90 16.94 0.40
C GLN A 5 -15.90 17.85 1.12
N LEU A 6 -14.58 17.63 0.97
CA LEU A 6 -13.56 18.56 1.47
C LEU A 6 -13.60 19.88 0.70
N GLN A 7 -13.66 19.80 -0.62
CA GLN A 7 -13.71 20.94 -1.51
C GLN A 7 -15.06 21.65 -1.40
N ALA A 8 -16.19 20.95 -1.32
CA ALA A 8 -17.47 21.59 -1.04
C ALA A 8 -17.54 22.20 0.36
N ALA A 9 -16.98 21.54 1.39
CA ALA A 9 -16.89 22.15 2.72
C ALA A 9 -16.01 23.41 2.71
N TRP A 10 -14.89 23.38 1.99
CA TRP A 10 -14.00 24.53 1.81
C TRP A 10 -14.65 25.66 1.00
N ASP A 11 -15.22 25.35 -0.16
CA ASP A 11 -15.87 26.31 -1.07
C ASP A 11 -17.15 26.88 -0.43
N SER A 12 -17.90 26.09 0.36
CA SER A 12 -19.04 26.57 1.16
C SER A 12 -18.65 27.53 2.29
N GLN A 13 -17.38 27.51 2.70
CA GLN A 13 -16.85 28.37 3.76
C GLN A 13 -16.23 29.67 3.22
N GLN A 14 -15.95 29.77 1.92
CA GLN A 14 -15.50 31.02 1.29
C GLN A 14 -16.60 32.10 1.19
N ASP A 15 -17.87 31.71 1.16
CA ASP A 15 -19.02 32.63 1.14
C ASP A 15 -19.43 33.15 2.54
N CYS A 16 -18.77 32.68 3.62
CA CYS A 16 -19.02 33.14 4.99
C CYS A 16 -17.93 34.16 5.43
N PRO A 17 -18.30 35.20 6.20
CA PRO A 17 -17.37 36.26 6.59
C PRO A 17 -16.19 35.73 7.43
N ALA A 18 -15.04 35.62 6.76
CA ALA A 18 -13.62 35.72 7.13
C ALA A 18 -13.06 35.18 8.47
N ASN A 19 -13.83 34.82 9.50
CA ASN A 19 -13.25 34.60 10.85
C ASN A 19 -13.58 33.27 11.52
N THR A 20 -14.27 32.36 10.84
CA THR A 20 -14.43 30.98 11.32
C THR A 20 -14.27 30.02 10.15
N LEU A 21 -13.07 29.99 9.58
CA LEU A 21 -12.61 28.79 8.86
C LEU A 21 -12.79 27.64 9.86
N ASP A 22 -13.73 26.73 9.60
CA ASP A 22 -14.03 25.64 10.54
C ASP A 22 -12.92 24.58 10.41
N ALA A 23 -11.74 24.95 10.91
CA ALA A 23 -10.55 24.14 10.97
C ALA A 23 -10.83 22.82 11.70
N HIS A 24 -11.86 22.77 12.54
CA HIS A 24 -12.29 21.55 13.20
C HIS A 24 -12.90 20.55 12.20
N THR A 25 -13.82 20.98 11.35
CA THR A 25 -14.41 20.12 10.30
C THR A 25 -13.35 19.64 9.31
N LEU A 26 -12.43 20.52 8.89
CA LEU A 26 -11.33 20.14 8.00
C LEU A 26 -10.41 19.09 8.64
N ARG A 27 -10.00 19.33 9.89
CA ARG A 27 -9.18 18.38 10.67
C ARG A 27 -9.87 17.04 10.84
N GLN A 28 -11.17 17.03 11.13
CA GLN A 28 -11.92 15.79 11.35
C GLN A 28 -11.99 14.94 10.07
N LEU A 29 -12.11 15.59 8.92
CA LEU A 29 -12.17 14.91 7.63
C LEU A 29 -10.79 14.38 7.21
N VAL A 30 -9.72 15.19 7.37
CA VAL A 30 -8.33 14.75 7.19
C VAL A 30 -8.01 13.57 8.12
N ALA A 31 -8.40 13.63 9.39
CA ALA A 31 -8.18 12.57 10.37
C ALA A 31 -8.90 11.27 10.01
N THR A 32 -10.12 11.36 9.47
CA THR A 32 -10.91 10.19 9.06
C THR A 32 -10.28 9.49 7.86
N ASN A 33 -9.86 10.27 6.85
CA ASN A 33 -9.13 9.74 5.70
C ASN A 33 -7.78 9.14 6.12
N ALA A 34 -7.05 9.84 6.98
CA ALA A 34 -5.78 9.37 7.52
C ALA A 34 -5.93 8.01 8.24
N LYS A 35 -7.04 7.78 8.95
CA LYS A 35 -7.37 6.48 9.56
C LYS A 35 -7.66 5.41 8.50
N ALA A 36 -8.44 5.72 7.46
CA ALA A 36 -8.74 4.79 6.38
C ALA A 36 -7.48 4.34 5.62
N THR A 37 -6.64 5.28 5.18
CA THR A 37 -5.37 5.00 4.50
C THR A 37 -4.43 4.19 5.38
N ARG A 38 -4.33 4.53 6.68
CA ARG A 38 -3.53 3.78 7.65
C ARG A 38 -4.03 2.33 7.81
N ARG A 39 -5.35 2.11 7.84
CA ARG A 39 -5.94 0.77 7.89
C ARG A 39 -5.58 -0.02 6.63
N ALA A 40 -5.76 0.56 5.45
CA ALA A 40 -5.42 -0.09 4.18
C ALA A 40 -3.95 -0.53 4.14
N ILE A 41 -3.02 0.37 4.50
CA ILE A 41 -1.59 0.05 4.56
C ILE A 41 -1.30 -1.09 5.54
N ASN A 42 -1.90 -1.05 6.74
CA ASN A 42 -1.70 -2.11 7.73
C ASN A 42 -2.26 -3.45 7.27
N ILE A 43 -3.39 -3.46 6.56
CA ILE A 43 -4.00 -4.67 6.00
C ILE A 43 -3.07 -5.27 4.94
N VAL A 44 -2.54 -4.45 4.03
CA VAL A 44 -1.61 -4.91 2.98
C VAL A 44 -0.33 -5.48 3.59
N ASP A 45 0.34 -4.75 4.49
CA ASP A 45 1.56 -5.24 5.15
C ASP A 45 1.29 -6.56 5.89
N PHE A 46 0.16 -6.65 6.60
CA PHE A 46 -0.20 -7.84 7.37
C PHE A 46 -0.54 -9.02 6.47
N ALA A 47 -1.32 -8.82 5.41
CA ALA A 47 -1.69 -9.87 4.46
C ALA A 47 -0.45 -10.50 3.83
N VAL A 48 0.54 -9.70 3.48
CA VAL A 48 1.78 -10.18 2.84
C VAL A 48 2.62 -10.98 3.82
N VAL A 49 2.82 -10.47 5.03
CA VAL A 49 3.52 -11.21 6.08
C VAL A 49 2.79 -12.51 6.39
N PHE A 50 1.46 -12.47 6.48
CA PHE A 50 0.63 -13.64 6.74
C PHE A 50 0.78 -14.67 5.63
N VAL A 51 0.64 -14.29 4.36
CA VAL A 51 0.78 -15.22 3.22
C VAL A 51 2.20 -15.79 3.16
N CYS A 52 3.25 -14.96 3.20
CA CYS A 52 4.63 -15.46 3.14
C CYS A 52 5.03 -16.32 4.34
N THR A 53 4.41 -16.12 5.51
CA THR A 53 4.73 -16.92 6.69
C THR A 53 3.92 -18.21 6.72
N PHE A 54 2.59 -18.14 6.57
CA PHE A 54 1.68 -19.28 6.76
C PHE A 54 1.53 -20.18 5.53
N PHE A 55 1.57 -19.61 4.31
CA PHE A 55 1.40 -20.41 3.10
C PHE A 55 2.46 -21.50 2.94
N PRO A 56 3.74 -21.26 3.30
CA PRO A 56 4.75 -22.31 3.33
C PRO A 56 4.42 -23.48 4.28
N TYR A 57 3.92 -23.19 5.49
CA TYR A 57 3.58 -24.23 6.48
C TYR A 57 2.43 -25.12 6.00
N ILE A 58 1.39 -24.55 5.39
CA ILE A 58 0.21 -25.31 4.92
C ILE A 58 0.59 -26.29 3.80
N ASN A 59 1.51 -25.88 2.93
CA ASN A 59 1.94 -26.71 1.80
C ASN A 59 3.10 -27.66 2.14
N GLY A 60 3.47 -27.77 3.43
CA GLY A 60 4.52 -28.69 3.86
C GLY A 60 5.94 -28.27 3.49
N PHE A 61 6.18 -27.01 3.10
CA PHE A 61 7.51 -26.54 2.65
C PHE A 61 8.64 -26.64 3.69
N PHE A 62 8.34 -27.00 4.93
CA PHE A 62 9.33 -27.23 5.98
C PHE A 62 9.65 -28.72 6.20
N SER A 63 9.08 -29.63 5.40
CA SER A 63 9.49 -31.04 5.40
C SER A 63 10.96 -31.20 4.98
N GLY A 64 11.46 -30.29 4.12
CA GLY A 64 12.87 -30.20 3.78
C GLY A 64 13.35 -31.37 2.90
N GLU A 65 12.41 -32.10 2.31
CA GLU A 65 12.71 -33.26 1.47
C GLU A 65 13.32 -32.84 0.13
N HIS A 66 13.08 -31.59 -0.29
CA HIS A 66 13.57 -31.08 -1.56
C HIS A 66 14.28 -29.72 -1.47
N PHE A 67 15.39 -29.60 -2.21
CA PHE A 67 16.21 -28.38 -2.25
C PHE A 67 15.42 -27.11 -2.63
N TYR A 68 14.40 -27.23 -3.49
CA TYR A 68 13.57 -26.08 -3.88
C TYR A 68 12.70 -25.55 -2.73
N GLU A 69 12.32 -26.38 -1.76
CA GLU A 69 11.53 -25.93 -0.60
C GLU A 69 12.33 -24.96 0.25
N SER A 70 13.62 -25.24 0.41
CA SER A 70 14.57 -24.35 1.08
C SER A 70 14.71 -23.00 0.36
N ILE A 71 14.75 -23.00 -0.99
CA ILE A 71 14.78 -21.76 -1.78
C ILE A 71 13.50 -20.94 -1.55
N GLY A 72 12.34 -21.58 -1.57
CA GLY A 72 11.05 -20.93 -1.32
C GLY A 72 10.98 -20.31 0.07
N ALA A 73 11.47 -21.01 1.09
CA ALA A 73 11.55 -20.50 2.46
C ALA A 73 12.45 -19.27 2.55
N VAL A 74 13.63 -19.29 1.92
CA VAL A 74 14.57 -18.14 1.89
C VAL A 74 13.94 -16.94 1.18
N ILE A 75 13.27 -17.14 0.05
CA ILE A 75 12.58 -16.06 -0.68
C ILE A 75 11.49 -15.44 0.20
N ASN A 76 10.63 -16.26 0.80
CA ASN A 76 9.55 -15.78 1.67
C ASN A 76 10.08 -15.04 2.89
N LEU A 77 11.15 -15.55 3.52
CA LEU A 77 11.82 -14.88 4.64
C LEU A 77 12.38 -13.52 4.21
N GLY A 78 12.99 -13.44 3.03
CA GLY A 78 13.49 -12.20 2.44
C GLY A 78 12.37 -11.18 2.24
N ILE A 79 11.22 -11.60 1.70
CA ILE A 79 10.04 -10.76 1.50
C ILE A 79 9.50 -10.25 2.84
N VAL A 80 9.29 -11.14 3.82
CA VAL A 80 8.80 -10.77 5.16
C VAL A 80 9.74 -9.76 5.81
N THR A 81 11.05 -10.01 5.76
CA THR A 81 12.07 -9.12 6.33
C THR A 81 12.04 -7.76 5.64
N HIS A 82 11.91 -7.72 4.31
CA HIS A 82 11.79 -6.47 3.56
C HIS A 82 10.56 -5.66 3.98
N VAL A 83 9.39 -6.31 4.07
CA VAL A 83 8.13 -5.67 4.47
C VAL A 83 8.19 -5.13 5.90
N LEU A 84 8.74 -5.91 6.84
CA LEU A 84 8.91 -5.47 8.22
C LEU A 84 9.88 -4.29 8.35
N THR A 85 11.00 -4.32 7.62
CA THR A 85 11.97 -3.21 7.61
C THR A 85 11.33 -1.94 7.04
N ARG A 86 10.60 -2.05 5.93
CA ARG A 86 9.83 -0.94 5.34
C ARG A 86 8.78 -0.40 6.31
N ARG A 87 8.07 -1.28 7.01
CA ARG A 87 7.08 -0.91 8.02
C ARG A 87 7.70 -0.13 9.18
N LEU A 88 8.87 -0.55 9.66
CA LEU A 88 9.61 0.16 10.71
C LEU A 88 10.08 1.54 10.22
N LEU A 89 10.65 1.62 9.03
CA LEU A 89 11.07 2.89 8.42
C LEU A 89 9.88 3.84 8.23
N ARG A 90 8.73 3.32 7.78
CA ARG A 90 7.49 4.10 7.66
C ARG A 90 7.04 4.65 9.00
N LYS A 91 6.97 3.81 10.04
CA LYS A 91 6.55 4.25 11.40
C LYS A 91 7.46 5.36 11.94
N ARG A 92 8.78 5.24 11.74
CA ARG A 92 9.75 6.27 12.14
C ARG A 92 9.52 7.59 11.40
N ARG A 93 9.31 7.54 10.08
CA ARG A 93 9.01 8.75 9.29
C ARG A 93 7.66 9.37 9.66
N GLU A 94 6.63 8.56 9.93
CA GLU A 94 5.32 9.07 10.34
C GLU A 94 5.36 9.86 11.65
N GLN A 95 6.23 9.47 12.59
CA GLN A 95 6.45 10.16 13.87
C GLN A 95 7.19 11.49 13.72
N ALA A 96 7.96 11.68 12.64
CA ALA A 96 8.72 12.91 12.39
C ALA A 96 7.86 14.08 11.88
N PHE A 97 6.64 13.81 11.40
CA PHE A 97 5.74 14.87 10.93
C PHE A 97 5.16 15.67 12.11
N PRO A 98 5.14 17.01 12.04
CA PRO A 98 4.56 17.85 13.08
C PRO A 98 3.04 17.64 13.18
N THR A 99 2.46 17.93 14.34
CA THR A 99 1.01 17.83 14.62
C THR A 99 0.23 19.07 14.14
N THR A 100 0.78 19.83 13.20
CA THR A 100 0.12 20.99 12.57
C THR A 100 -0.77 20.54 11.42
N LEU A 101 -1.72 21.37 11.00
CA LEU A 101 -2.61 21.06 9.86
C LEU A 101 -1.82 20.72 8.59
N LEU A 102 -0.79 21.53 8.28
CA LEU A 102 0.13 21.28 7.17
C LEU A 102 0.87 19.94 7.34
N GLY A 103 1.34 19.64 8.55
CA GLY A 103 2.00 18.36 8.87
C GLY A 103 1.07 17.15 8.72
N GLU A 104 -0.22 17.29 8.99
CA GLU A 104 -1.21 16.24 8.76
C GLU A 104 -1.47 15.99 7.27
N VAL A 105 -1.51 17.06 6.46
CA VAL A 105 -1.61 16.97 4.99
C VAL A 105 -0.36 16.29 4.42
N ASP A 106 0.83 16.70 4.83
CA ASP A 106 2.09 16.09 4.39
C ASP A 106 2.17 14.61 4.80
N ARG A 107 1.71 14.27 6.01
CA ARG A 107 1.61 12.88 6.46
C ARG A 107 0.63 12.07 5.61
N ALA A 108 -0.50 12.66 5.19
CA ALA A 108 -1.46 12.01 4.31
C ALA A 108 -0.88 11.76 2.90
N ILE A 109 -0.18 12.75 2.34
CA ILE A 109 0.54 12.62 1.05
C ILE A 109 1.58 11.51 1.15
N PHE A 110 2.39 11.49 2.22
CA PHE A 110 3.40 10.45 2.43
C PHE A 110 2.78 9.04 2.46
N ARG A 111 1.62 8.87 3.09
CA ARG A 111 0.91 7.57 3.13
C ARG A 111 0.39 7.14 1.77
N LEU A 112 -0.15 8.06 0.98
CA LEU A 112 -0.59 7.77 -0.38
C LEU A 112 0.57 7.42 -1.30
N HIS A 113 1.67 8.16 -1.20
CA HIS A 113 2.91 7.84 -1.90
C HIS A 113 3.43 6.45 -1.53
N TYR A 114 3.34 6.08 -0.25
CA TYR A 114 3.70 4.74 0.20
C TYR A 114 2.82 3.68 -0.46
N LEU A 115 1.49 3.84 -0.49
CA LEU A 115 0.56 2.90 -1.15
C LEU A 115 0.83 2.77 -2.64
N PHE A 116 1.07 3.89 -3.33
CA PHE A 116 1.39 3.89 -4.76
C PHE A 116 2.73 3.21 -5.04
N TRP A 117 3.76 3.52 -4.24
CA TRP A 117 5.04 2.84 -4.31
C TRP A 117 4.84 1.34 -4.08
N TRP A 118 4.04 0.96 -3.09
CA TRP A 118 3.76 -0.43 -2.77
C TRP A 118 3.05 -1.15 -3.93
N SER A 119 1.99 -0.57 -4.52
CA SER A 119 1.29 -1.19 -5.66
C SER A 119 2.19 -1.37 -6.87
N ARG A 120 3.11 -0.42 -7.13
CA ARG A 120 4.06 -0.53 -8.25
C ARG A 120 5.17 -1.55 -7.99
N ASN A 121 5.68 -1.59 -6.75
CA ASN A 121 6.81 -2.44 -6.38
C ASN A 121 6.37 -3.86 -5.96
N PHE A 122 5.10 -4.08 -5.66
CA PHE A 122 4.55 -5.39 -5.32
C PHE A 122 4.82 -6.42 -6.42
N ALA A 123 4.67 -6.01 -7.69
CA ALA A 123 5.00 -6.83 -8.85
C ALA A 123 6.45 -7.35 -8.79
N TRP A 124 7.38 -6.46 -8.48
CA TRP A 124 8.82 -6.73 -8.53
C TRP A 124 9.33 -7.47 -7.30
N TRP A 125 8.85 -7.10 -6.10
CA TRP A 125 9.36 -7.65 -4.84
C TRP A 125 8.61 -8.87 -4.33
N PHE A 126 7.34 -9.01 -4.70
CA PHE A 126 6.51 -10.12 -4.25
C PHE A 126 6.22 -11.08 -5.41
N MET A 127 5.57 -10.59 -6.48
CA MET A 127 5.08 -11.47 -7.54
C MET A 127 6.19 -12.13 -8.35
N LEU A 128 7.27 -11.42 -8.66
CA LEU A 128 8.36 -11.97 -9.48
C LEU A 128 9.11 -13.10 -8.75
N PRO A 129 9.60 -12.92 -7.50
CA PRO A 129 10.29 -14.00 -6.79
C PRO A 129 9.37 -15.19 -6.48
N THR A 130 8.12 -14.95 -6.06
CA THR A 130 7.19 -16.04 -5.75
C THR A 130 6.70 -16.75 -7.00
N GLY A 131 6.52 -16.02 -8.11
CA GLY A 131 6.12 -16.56 -9.40
C GLY A 131 7.22 -17.42 -10.04
N ALA A 132 8.46 -16.92 -10.05
CA ALA A 132 9.63 -17.68 -10.52
C ALA A 132 9.79 -18.99 -9.73
N TYR A 133 9.61 -18.90 -8.40
CA TYR A 133 9.63 -20.05 -7.54
C TYR A 133 8.49 -21.05 -7.83
N THR A 134 7.26 -20.56 -7.98
CA THR A 134 6.09 -21.39 -8.26
C THR A 134 6.24 -22.12 -9.59
N ILE A 135 6.77 -21.44 -10.62
CA ILE A 135 7.09 -22.04 -11.91
C ILE A 135 8.12 -23.16 -11.75
N LEU A 136 9.20 -22.92 -11.00
CA LEU A 136 10.25 -23.91 -10.75
C LEU A 136 9.72 -25.15 -10.01
N SER A 137 8.80 -24.96 -9.06
CA SER A 137 8.16 -26.07 -8.34
C SER A 137 7.24 -26.89 -9.25
N LEU A 138 6.47 -26.24 -10.12
CA LEU A 138 5.50 -26.92 -10.99
C LEU A 138 6.15 -27.73 -12.11
N THR A 139 7.34 -27.33 -12.59
CA THR A 139 8.08 -28.10 -13.59
C THR A 139 8.60 -29.44 -13.03
N GLN A 140 8.93 -29.50 -11.75
CA GLN A 140 9.40 -30.73 -11.08
C GLN A 140 8.27 -31.76 -10.88
N HIS A 141 7.02 -31.31 -10.71
CA HIS A 141 5.88 -32.19 -10.42
C HIS A 141 4.98 -32.45 -11.63
N PHE A 142 5.38 -31.98 -12.82
CA PHE A 142 4.71 -32.16 -14.11
C PHE A 142 3.18 -31.92 -14.09
N ARG A 143 2.73 -30.87 -13.40
CA ARG A 143 1.30 -30.51 -13.26
C ARG A 143 0.90 -29.43 -14.26
N TRP A 144 0.71 -29.81 -15.53
CA TRP A 144 0.35 -28.89 -16.63
C TRP A 144 -0.82 -27.92 -16.34
N PRO A 145 -1.94 -28.35 -15.75
CA PRO A 145 -3.04 -27.44 -15.43
C PRO A 145 -2.66 -26.38 -14.40
N GLY A 146 -1.88 -26.76 -13.38
CA GLY A 146 -1.39 -25.85 -12.35
C GLY A 146 -0.40 -24.83 -12.91
N PHE A 147 0.45 -25.26 -13.83
CA PHE A 147 1.39 -24.38 -14.55
C PHE A 147 0.67 -23.32 -15.38
N LEU A 148 -0.30 -23.71 -16.20
CA LEU A 148 -1.10 -22.77 -17.00
C LEU A 148 -1.90 -21.80 -16.12
N ALA A 149 -2.50 -22.31 -15.04
CA ALA A 149 -3.22 -21.48 -14.09
C ALA A 149 -2.30 -20.45 -13.43
N ALA A 150 -1.11 -20.84 -12.97
CA ALA A 150 -0.14 -19.92 -12.38
C ALA A 150 0.34 -18.86 -13.40
N LEU A 151 0.63 -19.29 -14.64
CA LEU A 151 1.10 -18.41 -15.71
C LEU A 151 0.10 -17.30 -16.06
N ILE A 152 -1.21 -17.60 -15.99
CA ILE A 152 -2.27 -16.62 -16.27
C ILE A 152 -2.61 -15.79 -15.03
N MET A 153 -2.69 -16.44 -13.86
CA MET A 153 -3.14 -15.80 -12.63
C MET A 153 -2.14 -14.75 -12.11
N TYR A 154 -0.84 -15.02 -12.14
CA TYR A 154 0.20 -14.10 -11.67
C TYR A 154 0.19 -12.73 -12.37
N PRO A 155 0.27 -12.65 -13.72
CA PRO A 155 0.22 -11.38 -14.42
C PRO A 155 -1.15 -10.70 -14.27
N LEU A 156 -2.26 -11.46 -14.24
CA LEU A 156 -3.59 -10.90 -14.05
C LEU A 156 -3.72 -10.18 -12.70
N ILE A 157 -3.32 -10.82 -11.60
CA ILE A 157 -3.35 -10.21 -10.27
C ILE A 157 -2.42 -9.00 -10.23
N THR A 158 -1.24 -9.11 -10.84
CA THR A 158 -0.27 -7.98 -10.89
C THR A 158 -0.88 -6.77 -11.60
N LEU A 159 -1.48 -6.97 -12.77
CA LEU A 159 -2.14 -5.92 -13.54
C LEU A 159 -3.32 -5.32 -12.77
N LEU A 160 -4.12 -6.14 -12.08
CA LEU A 160 -5.21 -5.67 -11.24
C LEU A 160 -4.70 -4.81 -10.08
N VAL A 161 -3.68 -5.25 -9.35
CA VAL A 161 -3.10 -4.49 -8.22
C VAL A 161 -2.51 -3.16 -8.69
N VAL A 162 -1.77 -3.17 -9.81
CA VAL A 162 -1.21 -1.94 -10.38
C VAL A 162 -2.31 -1.01 -10.88
N LYS A 163 -3.32 -1.53 -11.58
CA LYS A 163 -4.43 -0.75 -12.12
C LYS A 163 -5.29 -0.14 -11.01
N ILE A 164 -5.65 -0.93 -10.00
CA ILE A 164 -6.39 -0.48 -8.81
C ILE A 164 -5.57 0.59 -8.09
N GLY A 165 -4.27 0.34 -7.88
CA GLY A 165 -3.37 1.31 -7.25
C GLY A 165 -3.29 2.62 -8.02
N HIS A 166 -3.11 2.57 -9.34
CA HIS A 166 -3.04 3.78 -10.15
C HIS A 166 -4.39 4.50 -10.20
N HIS A 167 -5.49 3.79 -10.42
CA HIS A 167 -6.82 4.38 -10.55
C HIS A 167 -7.32 5.04 -9.26
N HIS A 168 -7.07 4.42 -8.10
CA HIS A 168 -7.51 4.99 -6.82
C HIS A 168 -6.55 6.06 -6.28
N TYR A 169 -5.23 5.86 -6.40
CA TYR A 169 -4.28 6.73 -5.69
C TYR A 169 -3.81 7.93 -6.51
N ALA A 170 -3.74 7.84 -7.85
CA ALA A 170 -3.33 8.96 -8.70
C ALA A 170 -4.23 10.21 -8.57
N PRO A 171 -5.57 10.12 -8.59
CA PRO A 171 -6.40 11.32 -8.43
C PRO A 171 -6.33 11.89 -7.01
N GLU A 172 -6.14 11.06 -5.99
CA GLU A 172 -6.00 11.52 -4.59
C GLU A 172 -4.68 12.27 -4.37
N GLU A 173 -3.60 11.85 -5.03
CA GLU A 173 -2.32 12.55 -4.98
C GLU A 173 -2.39 13.96 -5.60
N ALA A 174 -2.95 14.08 -6.81
CA ALA A 174 -3.11 15.37 -7.48
C ALA A 174 -3.95 16.35 -6.63
N LYS A 175 -4.96 15.83 -5.93
CA LYS A 175 -5.85 16.59 -5.04
C LYS A 175 -5.16 17.05 -3.76
N LEU A 176 -4.32 16.22 -3.14
CA LEU A 176 -3.58 16.65 -1.94
C LEU A 176 -2.45 17.63 -2.26
N ASN A 177 -1.82 17.50 -3.43
CA ASN A 177 -0.82 18.45 -3.89
C ASN A 177 -1.43 19.85 -4.11
N SER A 178 -2.67 19.94 -4.62
CA SER A 178 -3.34 21.24 -4.78
C SER A 178 -3.68 21.88 -3.44
N LEU A 179 -4.12 21.11 -2.44
CA LEU A 179 -4.33 21.62 -1.07
C LEU A 179 -3.03 22.11 -0.43
N ARG A 180 -1.94 21.37 -0.60
CA ARG A 180 -0.61 21.75 -0.07
C ARG A 180 -0.14 23.08 -0.66
N LEU A 181 -0.31 23.28 -1.97
CA LEU A 181 0.05 24.52 -2.65
C LEU A 181 -0.79 25.71 -2.14
N LYS A 182 -2.08 25.52 -1.90
CA LYS A 182 -2.97 26.55 -1.35
C LYS A 182 -2.59 26.93 0.08
N LEU A 183 -2.39 25.93 0.96
CA LEU A 183 -2.02 26.16 2.36
C LEU A 183 -0.63 26.79 2.53
N GLY A 184 0.31 26.50 1.63
CA GLY A 184 1.64 27.12 1.63
C GLY A 184 1.68 28.52 1.02
N ALA A 185 0.64 28.96 0.31
CA ALA A 185 0.52 30.32 -0.22
C ALA A 185 -0.12 31.29 0.79
N GLU A 186 -0.85 30.77 1.79
CA GLU A 186 -1.52 31.54 2.85
C GLU A 186 -0.70 31.65 4.15
N SER A 187 0.45 30.96 4.23
CA SER A 187 1.40 31.00 5.36
C SER A 187 2.59 31.90 5.10
#